data_AF-A0A815Y9F7-F1
#
_entry.id   AF-A0A815Y9F7-F1
#
_cell.length_a   1.000
_cell.length_b   1.000
_cell.length_c   1.000
_cell.angle_alpha   90.00
_cell.angle_beta   90.00
_cell.angle_gamma   90.00
#
_symmetry.space_group_name_H-M   'P 1'
#
loop_
_entity.id
_entity.type
_entity.pdbx_description
1 polymer ?
#
loop_
_entity_poly.entity_id
_entity_poly.type
_entity_poly.pdbx_seq_one_letter_code
_entity_poly.pdbx_strand_id
1 'polypeptide(L)' 'MQDTYVDKYYFEKVDVLSLHYDSEYWGPEPVHEFYPERHACKRHPLAFMLFGGGPRICLGMRFAFPEIKLCLLRLLDE' A
#
# COMPACT_ATOMS: atom_id res chain seq x y z
N MET A 1 -11.47 15.09 3.72
CA MET A 1 -11.30 15.26 2.26
C MET A 1 -12.11 16.49 1.88
N GLN A 2 -11.49 17.54 1.37
CA GLN A 2 -12.20 18.73 0.89
C GLN A 2 -12.60 18.50 -0.56
N ASP A 3 -13.84 18.81 -0.90
CA ASP A 3 -14.30 18.77 -2.29
C ASP A 3 -13.65 19.93 -3.05
N THR A 4 -12.65 19.60 -3.87
CA THR A 4 -11.95 20.55 -4.73
C THR A 4 -12.22 20.22 -6.19
N TYR A 5 -12.35 21.26 -7.02
CA TYR A 5 -12.48 21.08 -8.47
C TYR A 5 -11.14 20.67 -9.07
N VAL A 6 -11.13 19.52 -9.75
CA VAL A 6 -9.97 19.01 -10.49
C VAL A 6 -10.24 19.21 -11.99
N ASP A 7 -9.45 20.07 -12.64
CA ASP A 7 -9.58 20.33 -14.07
C ASP A 7 -9.23 19.07 -14.90
N LYS A 8 -9.83 18.93 -16.07
CA LYS A 8 -9.57 17.83 -17.01
C LYS A 8 -8.08 17.66 -17.36
N TYR A 9 -7.31 18.74 -17.36
CA TYR A 9 -5.87 18.71 -17.65
C TYR A 9 -4.98 18.67 -16.41
N TYR A 10 -5.57 18.53 -15.22
CA TYR A 10 -4.81 18.39 -13.99
C TYR A 10 -4.11 17.03 -13.96
N PHE A 11 -2.79 17.06 -13.75
CA PHE A 11 -2.03 15.85 -13.53
C PHE A 11 -2.07 15.48 -12.04
N GLU A 12 -2.90 14.50 -11.71
CA GLU A 12 -3.01 14.01 -10.34
C GLU A 12 -1.85 13.07 -10.00
N LYS A 13 -1.15 13.35 -8.91
CA LYS A 13 -0.16 12.46 -8.31
C LYS A 13 -0.75 11.89 -7.04
N VAL A 14 -0.83 10.56 -6.97
CA VAL A 14 -1.19 9.87 -5.74
C VAL A 14 0.07 9.74 -4.88
N ASP A 15 0.07 10.40 -3.72
CA ASP A 15 1.13 10.24 -2.74
C ASP A 15 0.92 8.96 -1.93
N VAL A 16 1.47 7.87 -2.46
CA VAL A 16 1.40 6.55 -1.83
C VAL A 16 2.24 6.49 -0.56
N LEU A 17 3.34 7.24 -0.49
CA LEU A 17 4.27 7.15 0.63
C LEU A 17 3.65 7.74 1.89
N SER A 18 3.04 8.93 1.77
CA SER A 18 2.33 9.55 2.90
C SER A 18 1.16 8.68 3.36
N LEU A 19 0.44 8.03 2.44
CA LEU A 19 -0.63 7.09 2.78
C LEU A 19 -0.12 5.86 3.55
N HIS A 20 1.08 5.36 3.24
CA HIS A 20 1.72 4.25 3.97
C HIS A 20 2.23 4.65 5.36
N TYR A 21 2.43 5.94 5.61
CA TYR A 21 2.83 6.49 6.90
C TYR A 21 1.71 7.23 7.64
N ASP A 22 0.47 7.10 7.20
CA ASP A 22 -0.66 7.74 7.86
C ASP A 22 -1.12 6.92 9.08
N SER A 23 -0.98 7.48 10.28
CA SER A 23 -1.35 6.82 11.54
C SER A 23 -2.85 6.55 11.65
N GLU A 24 -3.70 7.25 10.90
CA GLU A 24 -5.14 6.98 10.82
C GLU A 24 -5.42 5.57 10.28
N TYR A 25 -4.65 5.13 9.28
CA TYR A 25 -4.82 3.82 8.64
C TYR A 25 -3.90 2.74 9.18
N TRP A 26 -2.74 3.13 9.70
CA TRP A 26 -1.71 2.20 10.12
C TRP A 26 -1.70 1.96 11.63
N GLY A 27 -2.23 2.87 12.45
CA GLY A 27 -2.36 2.70 13.91
C GLY A 27 -1.37 3.54 14.71
N PRO A 28 -1.42 3.46 16.05
CA PRO A 28 -0.69 4.34 16.96
C PRO A 28 0.80 4.03 17.09
N GLU A 29 1.21 2.77 16.85
CA GLU A 29 2.63 2.39 16.81
C GLU A 29 3.36 3.17 15.71
N PRO A 30 4.60 3.64 15.94
CA PRO A 30 5.33 4.48 14.99
C PRO A 30 5.25 3.91 13.57
N VAL A 31 4.67 4.69 12.66
CA VAL A 31 4.43 4.29 11.26
C VAL A 31 5.73 4.01 10.49
N HIS A 32 6.85 4.53 10.97
CA HIS A 32 8.19 4.32 10.40
C HIS A 32 8.87 3.03 10.88
N GLU A 33 8.26 2.30 11.81
CA GLU A 33 8.79 1.04 12.32
C GLU A 33 8.20 -0.17 11.60
N PHE A 34 9.04 -1.19 11.40
CA PHE A 34 8.60 -2.46 10.87
C PHE A 34 7.81 -3.24 11.94
N TYR A 35 6.49 -3.24 11.80
CA TYR A 35 5.58 -3.93 12.71
C TYR A 35 4.57 -4.77 11.92
N PRO A 36 4.92 -6.00 11.50
CA PRO A 36 4.10 -6.84 10.61
C PRO A 36 2.71 -7.16 11.15
N GLU A 37 2.57 -7.26 12.47
CA GLU A 37 1.35 -7.66 13.16
C GLU A 37 0.20 -6.69 12.86
N ARG A 38 0.49 -5.42 12.54
CA ARG A 38 -0.54 -4.44 12.15
C ARG A 38 -1.35 -4.88 10.94
N HIS A 39 -0.82 -5.74 10.07
CA HIS A 39 -1.57 -6.25 8.92
C HIS A 39 -2.78 -7.11 9.31
N ALA A 40 -2.88 -7.58 10.56
CA ALA A 40 -4.05 -8.30 11.06
C ALA A 40 -5.30 -7.40 11.24
N CYS A 41 -5.12 -6.08 11.38
CA CYS A 41 -6.23 -5.13 11.53
C CYS A 41 -6.95 -4.89 10.19
N LYS A 42 -8.28 -4.80 10.23
CA LYS A 42 -9.08 -4.35 9.08
C LYS A 42 -8.84 -2.86 8.84
N ARG A 43 -8.65 -2.48 7.58
CA ARG A 43 -8.43 -1.09 7.11
C ARG A 43 -9.15 -0.86 5.79
N HIS A 44 -9.19 0.39 5.34
CA HIS A 44 -9.70 0.72 4.02
C HIS A 44 -8.90 -0.04 2.94
N PRO A 45 -9.55 -0.66 1.92
CA PRO A 45 -8.87 -1.48 0.93
C PRO A 45 -7.76 -0.76 0.15
N LEU A 46 -7.89 0.56 -0.02
CA LEU A 46 -6.91 1.39 -0.72
C LEU A 46 -5.80 1.96 0.18
N ALA A 47 -5.84 1.72 1.49
CA ALA A 47 -4.78 2.17 2.39
C ALA A 47 -3.44 1.45 2.14
N PHE A 48 -3.48 0.24 1.57
CA PHE A 48 -2.29 -0.54 1.22
C PHE A 48 -2.08 -0.59 -0.31
N MET A 49 -1.56 0.51 -0.85
CA MET A 49 -1.41 0.71 -2.30
C MET A 49 0.00 0.38 -2.84
N LEU A 50 0.60 -0.78 -2.52
CA LEU A 50 1.94 -1.14 -3.05
C LEU A 50 2.03 -1.16 -4.57
N PHE A 51 0.95 -1.59 -5.21
CA PHE A 51 0.90 -1.85 -6.64
C PHE A 51 -0.06 -0.89 -7.37
N GLY A 52 -0.43 0.23 -6.74
CA GLY A 52 -1.48 1.11 -7.23
C GLY A 52 -2.90 0.58 -6.95
N GLY A 53 -3.88 1.17 -7.61
CA GLY A 53 -5.30 0.80 -7.51
C GLY A 53 -6.09 1.18 -8.76
N GLY A 54 -7.34 0.74 -8.83
CA GLY A 54 -8.24 1.05 -9.94
C GLY A 54 -7.79 0.46 -11.30
N PRO A 55 -8.19 1.07 -12.44
CA PRO A 55 -7.94 0.52 -13.78
C PRO A 55 -6.47 0.58 -14.22
N ARG A 56 -5.60 1.26 -13.45
CA ARG A 56 -4.17 1.42 -13.73
C ARG A 56 -3.29 0.69 -12.69
N ILE A 57 -3.87 -0.27 -11.97
CA ILE A 57 -3.11 -1.14 -11.06
C ILE A 57 -1.99 -1.88 -11.79
N CYS A 58 -0.87 -2.11 -11.11
CA CYS A 58 0.28 -2.80 -11.65
C CYS A 58 -0.11 -4.17 -12.22
N LEU A 59 0.13 -4.34 -13.53
CA LEU A 59 -0.18 -5.58 -14.24
C LEU A 59 0.56 -6.79 -13.65
N GLY A 60 1.77 -6.57 -13.12
CA GLY A 60 2.62 -7.60 -12.54
C GLY A 60 2.25 -8.02 -11.11
N MET A 61 1.27 -7.39 -10.46
CA MET A 61 0.93 -7.67 -9.05
C MET A 61 0.64 -9.16 -8.79
N ARG A 62 -0.09 -9.81 -9.71
CA ARG A 62 -0.46 -11.23 -9.58
C ARG A 62 0.73 -12.18 -9.70
N PHE A 63 1.81 -11.72 -10.30
CA PHE A 63 3.06 -12.46 -10.45
C PHE A 63 4.01 -12.17 -9.26
N ALA A 64 4.18 -10.90 -8.90
CA ALA A 64 5.09 -10.46 -7.86
C ALA A 64 4.73 -11.01 -6.47
N PHE A 65 3.45 -11.10 -6.10
CA PHE A 65 3.05 -11.59 -4.77
C PHE A 65 3.48 -13.05 -4.51
N PRO A 66 3.17 -14.01 -5.40
CA PRO A 66 3.71 -15.38 -5.29
C PRO A 66 5.24 -15.42 -5.22
N GLU A 67 5.95 -14.66 -6.06
CA GLU A 67 7.41 -14.63 -6.06
C GLU A 67 7.99 -14.17 -4.72
N ILE A 68 7.48 -13.07 -4.15
CA ILE A 68 7.92 -12.56 -2.85
C ILE A 68 7.71 -13.62 -1.77
N LYS A 69 6.55 -14.29 -1.76
CA LYS A 69 6.25 -15.34 -0.77
C LYS A 69 7.20 -16.54 -0.91
N LEU A 70 7.44 -17.01 -2.13
CA LEU A 70 8.35 -18.13 -2.39
C LEU A 70 9.79 -17.77 -1.99
N CYS A 71 10.23 -16.56 -2.32
CA CYS A 71 11.55 -16.06 -1.94
C CYS A 71 11.70 -16.00 -0.42
N LEU A 72 10.73 -15.42 0.30
CA LEU A 72 10.75 -15.36 1.77
C LEU A 72 10.73 -16.75 2.42
N LEU A 73 9.90 -17.66 1.90
CA LEU A 73 9.88 -19.04 2.40
C LEU A 73 11.25 -19.71 2.22
N ARG A 74 11.90 -19.52 1.07
CA ARG A 74 13.22 -20.10 0.82
C ARG A 74 14.29 -19.49 1.73
N LEU A 75 14.25 -18.19 1.97
CA LEU A 75 15.19 -17.49 2.84
C LEU A 75 15.06 -17.89 4.32
N LEU A 76 13.86 -18.29 4.77
CA LEU A 76 13.60 -18.68 6.16
C LEU A 76 13.79 -20.19 6.41
N ASP A 77 13.89 -20.99 5.35
CA ASP A 77 14.12 -22.45 5.41
C ASP A 77 15.62 -22.81 5.50
N GLU A 78 16.50 -21.83 5.25
CA GLU A 78 17.96 -21.94 5.45
C GLU A 78 18.38 -21.52 6.86
#